data_AF-A0A7S1ZUU6-F1
#
_entry.id   AF-A0A7S1ZUU6-F1
#
_cell.length_a   1.000
_cell.length_b   1.000
_cell.length_c   1.000
_cell.angle_alpha   90.00
_cell.angle_beta   90.00
_cell.angle_gamma   90.00
#
_symmetry.space_group_name_H-M   'P 1'
#
loop_
_entity.id
_entity.type
_entity.pdbx_description
1 polymer ?
#
loop_
_entity_poly.entity_id
_entity_poly.type
_entity_poly.pdbx_seq_one_letter_code
_entity_poly.pdbx_strand_id
1 'polypeptide(L)'
;IYNEAVRPNENVYTSLIKVCANTKRKADMAQALQISFDVYNRMIDHGIQPTANLYAYLLSCCANLMSSSSSSSSSYYGHSSSSPLSYRKRMELAETVFEAACHQGQVNNFVLKNLKRANYPLYESYVPSPEHSARVGLAGGTTAATARRTSRSML
;
A
#
# COMPACT_ATOMS: atom_id res chain seq x y z
N ILE A 1 34.70 0.03 -2.53
CA ILE A 1 34.40 -0.21 -1.09
C ILE A 1 32.92 0.05 -0.89
N TYR A 2 32.08 -0.99 -0.85
CA TYR A 2 30.69 -0.86 -0.44
C TYR A 2 30.68 -0.90 1.10
N ASN A 3 30.26 0.18 1.73
CA ASN A 3 30.18 0.25 3.19
C ASN A 3 28.86 -0.39 3.63
N GLU A 4 28.91 -1.56 4.26
CA GLU A 4 27.74 -2.25 4.81
C GLU A 4 26.96 -1.38 5.81
N ALA A 5 27.62 -0.41 6.44
CA ALA A 5 26.99 0.55 7.36
C ALA A 5 26.07 1.59 6.68
N VAL A 6 26.01 1.63 5.34
CA VAL A 6 25.19 2.60 4.58
C VAL A 6 24.00 1.93 3.88
N ARG A 7 23.71 0.66 4.19
CA ARG A 7 22.53 -0.01 3.63
C ARG A 7 21.24 0.66 4.14
N PRO A 8 20.31 1.05 3.25
CA PRO A 8 19.00 1.54 3.65
C PRO A 8 18.28 0.50 4.51
N ASN A 9 17.71 0.94 5.64
CA ASN A 9 16.89 0.10 6.51
C ASN A 9 15.41 0.48 6.40
N GLU A 10 14.54 -0.21 7.13
CA GLU A 10 13.09 0.02 7.13
C GLU A 10 12.71 1.50 7.31
N ASN A 11 13.36 2.20 8.25
CA ASN A 11 13.11 3.61 8.49
C ASN A 11 13.38 4.50 7.27
N VAL A 12 14.41 4.19 6.47
CA VAL A 12 14.74 4.96 5.26
C VAL A 12 13.62 4.79 4.23
N TYR A 13 13.20 3.57 3.96
CA TYR A 13 12.11 3.29 3.01
C TYR A 13 10.78 3.89 3.47
N THR A 14 10.43 3.69 4.74
CA THR A 14 9.21 4.26 5.34
C THR A 14 9.21 5.79 5.25
N SER A 15 10.37 6.43 5.44
CA SER A 15 10.50 7.90 5.32
C SER A 15 10.26 8.38 3.89
N LEU A 16 10.82 7.70 2.89
CA LEU A 16 10.62 8.05 1.48
C LEU A 16 9.13 7.94 1.07
N ILE A 17 8.47 6.86 1.47
CA ILE A 17 7.04 6.65 1.20
C ILE A 17 6.19 7.67 1.97
N LYS A 18 6.56 8.00 3.21
CA LYS A 18 5.90 9.06 3.99
C LYS A 18 5.96 10.42 3.30
N VAL A 19 7.09 10.77 2.68
CA VAL A 19 7.20 12.02 1.91
C VAL A 19 6.22 12.00 0.74
N CYS A 20 6.16 10.90 -0.01
CA CYS A 20 5.21 10.73 -1.12
C CYS A 20 3.75 10.86 -0.66
N ALA A 21 3.41 10.26 0.48
CA ALA A 21 2.07 10.32 1.07
C ALA A 21 1.67 11.74 1.51
N ASN A 22 2.65 12.58 1.85
CA ASN A 22 2.44 13.95 2.31
C ASN A 22 2.51 15.01 1.21
N THR A 23 2.79 14.61 -0.04
CA THR A 23 2.79 15.51 -1.20
C THR A 23 1.49 16.32 -1.26
N LYS A 24 1.61 17.65 -1.20
CA LYS A 24 0.46 18.59 -1.25
C LYS A 24 0.17 19.09 -2.66
N ARG A 25 1.15 19.02 -3.55
CA ARG A 25 1.02 19.47 -4.93
C ARG A 25 0.28 18.41 -5.74
N LYS A 26 -0.94 18.72 -6.17
CA LYS A 26 -1.79 17.81 -6.97
C LYS A 26 -1.08 17.28 -8.23
N ALA A 27 -0.29 18.13 -8.88
CA ALA A 27 0.49 17.77 -10.08
C ALA A 27 1.50 16.64 -9.81
N ASP A 28 2.03 16.55 -8.59
CA ASP A 28 3.08 15.61 -8.23
C ASP A 28 2.52 14.30 -7.66
N MET A 29 1.21 14.21 -7.37
CA MET A 29 0.62 13.07 -6.66
C MET A 29 0.67 11.76 -7.45
N ALA A 30 0.49 11.82 -8.77
CA ALA A 30 0.60 10.64 -9.62
C ALA A 30 2.03 10.09 -9.63
N GLN A 31 3.02 10.97 -9.73
CA GLN A 31 4.43 10.60 -9.67
C GLN A 31 4.83 10.11 -8.28
N ALA A 32 4.35 10.77 -7.22
CA ALA A 32 4.58 10.36 -5.83
C ALA A 32 4.05 8.95 -5.56
N LEU A 33 2.88 8.60 -6.11
CA LEU A 33 2.35 7.24 -6.04
C LEU A 33 3.30 6.23 -6.70
N GLN A 34 3.71 6.49 -7.94
CA GLN A 34 4.63 5.61 -8.67
C GLN A 34 5.92 5.41 -7.89
N ILE A 35 6.55 6.50 -7.43
CA ILE A 35 7.77 6.45 -6.62
C ILE A 35 7.53 5.63 -5.34
N SER A 36 6.39 5.79 -4.66
CA SER A 36 6.10 5.04 -3.44
C SER A 36 6.06 3.51 -3.65
N PHE A 37 5.49 3.06 -4.78
CA PHE A 37 5.47 1.64 -5.12
C PHE A 37 6.85 1.14 -5.55
N ASP A 38 7.61 1.94 -6.29
CA ASP A 38 9.00 1.60 -6.65
C ASP A 38 9.89 1.45 -5.41
N VAL A 39 9.73 2.36 -4.44
CA VAL A 39 10.44 2.32 -3.15
C VAL A 39 10.02 1.10 -2.33
N TYR A 40 8.73 0.76 -2.30
CA TYR A 40 8.25 -0.48 -1.67
C TYR A 40 8.85 -1.73 -2.32
N ASN A 41 8.83 -1.84 -3.65
CA ASN A 41 9.39 -2.99 -4.36
C ASN A 41 10.88 -3.15 -4.04
N ARG A 42 11.66 -2.06 -4.05
CA ARG A 42 13.08 -2.09 -3.66
C ARG A 42 13.29 -2.53 -2.21
N MET A 43 12.38 -2.19 -1.31
CA MET A 43 12.44 -2.63 0.09
C MET A 43 12.27 -4.15 0.18
N ILE A 44 11.30 -4.70 -0.56
CA ILE A 44 11.05 -6.15 -0.63
C ILE A 44 12.23 -6.87 -1.29
N ASP A 45 12.78 -6.32 -2.38
CA ASP A 45 13.94 -6.89 -3.09
C ASP A 45 15.18 -6.96 -2.19
N HIS A 46 15.30 -6.03 -1.24
CA HIS A 46 16.36 -6.05 -0.23
C HIS A 46 16.06 -6.95 0.98
N GLY A 47 14.93 -7.66 0.99
CA GLY A 47 14.52 -8.54 2.08
C GLY A 47 14.13 -7.81 3.36
N ILE A 48 13.80 -6.52 3.27
CA ILE A 48 13.43 -5.69 4.43
C ILE A 48 11.93 -5.78 4.63
N GLN A 49 11.50 -6.15 5.83
CA GLN A 49 10.09 -6.36 6.13
C GLN A 49 9.32 -5.04 6.31
N PRO A 50 8.23 -4.82 5.54
CA PRO A 50 7.32 -3.70 5.72
C PRO A 50 6.68 -3.65 7.11
N THR A 51 6.41 -2.44 7.58
CA THR A 51 5.65 -2.19 8.80
C THR A 51 4.24 -1.69 8.49
N ALA A 52 3.33 -1.78 9.46
CA ALA A 52 1.99 -1.20 9.35
C ALA A 52 1.99 0.30 8.95
N ASN A 53 3.00 1.06 9.40
CA ASN A 53 3.13 2.47 9.02
C ASN A 53 3.38 2.64 7.52
N LEU A 54 4.23 1.79 6.94
CA LEU A 54 4.50 1.80 5.51
C LEU A 54 3.22 1.55 4.70
N TYR A 55 2.44 0.53 5.06
CA TYR A 55 1.17 0.22 4.41
C TYR A 55 0.16 1.37 4.52
N ALA A 56 0.07 2.00 5.69
CA ALA A 56 -0.78 3.16 5.88
C ALA A 56 -0.37 4.36 5.00
N TYR A 57 0.93 4.55 4.75
CA TYR A 57 1.42 5.58 3.83
C TYR A 57 1.19 5.22 2.36
N LEU A 58 1.32 3.95 1.95
CA LEU A 58 0.93 3.51 0.61
C LEU A 58 -0.58 3.72 0.34
N LEU A 59 -1.43 3.37 1.31
CA LEU A 59 -2.88 3.64 1.25
C LEU A 59 -3.16 5.15 1.17
N SER A 60 -2.38 5.97 1.89
CA SER A 60 -2.48 7.44 1.79
C SER A 60 -2.12 7.94 0.38
N CYS A 61 -1.08 7.39 -0.24
CA CYS A 61 -0.73 7.72 -1.63
C CYS A 61 -1.89 7.35 -2.59
N CYS A 62 -2.50 6.17 -2.39
CA CYS A 62 -3.67 5.76 -3.17
C CYS A 62 -4.83 6.76 -3.00
N ALA A 63 -5.14 7.16 -1.77
CA ALA A 63 -6.20 8.13 -1.49
C ALA A 63 -5.97 9.50 -2.18
N ASN A 64 -4.71 9.92 -2.34
CA ASN A 64 -4.36 11.21 -2.94
C ASN A 64 -4.65 11.29 -4.45
N LEU A 65 -4.73 10.17 -5.16
CA LEU A 65 -5.05 10.13 -6.60
C LEU A 65 -6.38 10.78 -6.98
N MET A 66 -7.32 10.91 -6.04
CA MET A 66 -8.64 11.52 -6.27
C MET A 66 -8.62 13.05 -6.31
N SER A 67 -7.57 13.70 -5.78
CA SER A 67 -7.60 15.16 -5.63
C SER A 67 -7.21 15.91 -6.91
N SER A 68 -6.86 15.21 -7.99
CA SER A 68 -6.47 15.77 -9.29
C SER A 68 -7.62 16.37 -10.11
N SER A 69 -8.87 16.32 -9.65
CA SER A 69 -9.95 17.10 -10.27
C SER A 69 -9.76 18.58 -9.95
N SER A 70 -9.25 19.28 -10.95
CA SER A 70 -9.27 20.74 -11.04
C SER A 70 -10.69 21.25 -10.92
N SER A 71 -10.86 22.18 -9.99
CA SER A 71 -11.96 23.12 -9.95
C SER A 71 -12.02 23.85 -11.30
N SER A 72 -13.05 23.57 -12.08
CA SER A 72 -13.56 24.47 -13.11
C SER A 72 -15.08 24.30 -13.08
N SER A 73 -15.74 25.43 -12.87
CA SER A 73 -17.09 25.59 -12.35
C SER A 73 -18.20 25.04 -13.25
N SER A 74 -19.33 24.73 -12.59
CA SER A 74 -20.71 24.83 -13.10
C SER A 74 -21.22 23.77 -14.08
N SER A 75 -22.07 22.85 -13.59
CA SER A 75 -23.52 22.96 -13.81
C SER A 75 -24.28 21.75 -13.25
N TYR A 76 -25.41 22.05 -12.64
CA TYR A 76 -26.65 21.27 -12.53
C TYR A 76 -26.69 19.88 -13.21
N TYR A 77 -27.05 18.86 -12.44
CA TYR A 77 -27.55 17.52 -12.84
C TYR A 77 -27.02 16.90 -14.15
N GLY A 78 -26.26 15.81 -14.02
CA GLY A 78 -26.33 14.70 -15.00
C GLY A 78 -25.07 14.35 -15.77
N HIS A 79 -24.59 13.14 -15.49
CA HIS A 79 -23.95 12.19 -16.40
C HIS A 79 -22.65 12.54 -17.15
N SER A 80 -21.61 11.83 -16.67
CA SER A 80 -20.61 11.09 -17.46
C SER A 80 -19.28 11.77 -17.76
N SER A 81 -18.22 11.03 -17.37
CA SER A 81 -16.80 11.15 -17.79
C SER A 81 -15.83 11.99 -16.95
N SER A 82 -15.96 11.98 -15.61
CA SER A 82 -14.70 11.97 -14.83
C SER A 82 -14.01 10.63 -15.13
N SER A 83 -12.83 10.67 -15.77
CA SER A 83 -12.16 9.48 -16.31
C SER A 83 -12.23 8.29 -15.31
N PRO A 84 -13.03 7.24 -15.59
CA PRO A 84 -13.33 6.13 -14.66
C PRO A 84 -12.08 5.36 -14.20
N LEU A 85 -10.98 5.57 -14.92
CA LEU A 85 -9.70 4.94 -14.69
C LEU A 85 -9.06 5.37 -13.35
N SER A 86 -9.25 6.60 -12.87
CA SER A 86 -8.59 7.05 -11.61
C SER A 86 -9.27 6.47 -10.35
N TYR A 87 -10.61 6.45 -10.30
CA TYR A 87 -11.34 5.90 -9.16
C TYR A 87 -11.18 4.39 -9.04
N ARG A 88 -11.37 3.65 -10.15
CA ARG A 88 -11.21 2.20 -10.18
C ARG A 88 -9.77 1.79 -9.87
N LYS A 89 -8.79 2.47 -10.46
CA LYS A 89 -7.38 2.15 -10.22
C LYS A 89 -6.97 2.41 -8.77
N ARG A 90 -7.50 3.46 -8.14
CA ARG A 90 -7.29 3.70 -6.72
C ARG A 90 -7.80 2.53 -5.87
N MET A 91 -9.01 2.04 -6.13
CA MET A 91 -9.59 0.94 -5.37
C MET A 91 -8.77 -0.34 -5.50
N GLU A 92 -8.39 -0.69 -6.73
CA GLU A 92 -7.56 -1.85 -7.05
C GLU A 92 -6.19 -1.79 -6.35
N LEU A 93 -5.53 -0.63 -6.40
CA LEU A 93 -4.24 -0.45 -5.72
C LEU A 93 -4.39 -0.50 -4.20
N ALA A 94 -5.42 0.14 -3.64
CA ALA A 94 -5.67 0.12 -2.21
C ALA A 94 -6.00 -1.29 -1.70
N GLU A 95 -6.73 -2.08 -2.49
CA GLU A 95 -6.99 -3.49 -2.22
C GLU A 95 -5.70 -4.29 -2.21
N THR A 96 -4.88 -4.19 -3.26
CA THR A 96 -3.56 -4.86 -3.33
C THR A 96 -2.66 -4.53 -2.13
N VAL A 97 -2.61 -3.25 -1.75
CA VAL A 97 -1.82 -2.79 -0.58
C VAL A 97 -2.37 -3.36 0.72
N PHE A 98 -3.70 -3.43 0.87
CA PHE A 98 -4.33 -3.96 2.06
C PHE A 98 -4.18 -5.47 2.20
N GLU A 99 -4.33 -6.22 1.10
CA GLU A 99 -4.07 -7.67 1.07
C GLU A 99 -2.63 -7.98 1.49
N ALA A 100 -1.66 -7.20 0.99
CA ALA A 100 -0.27 -7.34 1.41
C ALA A 100 -0.09 -7.07 2.92
N ALA A 101 -0.78 -6.06 3.47
CA ALA A 101 -0.77 -5.79 4.91
C ALA A 101 -1.38 -6.94 5.72
N CYS A 102 -2.49 -7.54 5.24
CA CYS A 102 -3.12 -8.71 5.84
C CYS A 102 -2.16 -9.91 5.86
N HIS A 103 -1.56 -10.25 4.73
CA HIS A 103 -0.63 -11.38 4.60
C HIS A 103 0.59 -11.27 5.51
N GLN A 104 1.04 -10.04 5.81
CA GLN A 104 2.19 -9.81 6.70
C GLN A 104 1.81 -9.60 8.16
N GLY A 105 0.53 -9.67 8.51
CA GLY A 105 0.06 -9.40 9.87
C GLY A 105 0.31 -7.96 10.33
N GLN A 106 0.29 -7.01 9.38
CA GLN A 106 0.60 -5.59 9.58
C GLN A 106 -0.67 -4.71 9.57
N VAL A 107 -1.84 -5.26 9.91
CA VAL A 107 -3.08 -4.49 9.97
C VAL A 107 -3.28 -3.94 11.37
N ASN A 108 -3.31 -2.61 11.48
CA ASN A 108 -3.63 -1.91 12.72
C ASN A 108 -4.62 -0.76 12.45
N ASN A 109 -5.01 -0.03 13.51
CA ASN A 109 -5.94 1.09 13.40
C ASN A 109 -5.48 2.18 12.42
N PHE A 110 -4.15 2.36 12.25
CA PHE A 110 -3.62 3.34 11.32
C PHE A 110 -3.77 2.90 9.85
N VAL A 111 -3.55 1.61 9.56
CA VAL A 111 -3.86 1.01 8.26
C VAL A 111 -5.35 1.12 7.96
N LEU A 112 -6.22 0.73 8.90
CA LEU A 112 -7.68 0.77 8.72
C LEU A 112 -8.21 2.20 8.50
N LYS A 113 -7.68 3.19 9.24
CA LYS A 113 -8.03 4.61 9.03
C LYS A 113 -7.70 5.07 7.61
N ASN A 114 -6.56 4.63 7.06
CA ASN A 114 -6.16 5.01 5.70
C ASN A 114 -6.88 4.16 4.63
N LEU A 115 -7.22 2.91 4.93
CA LEU A 115 -8.07 2.08 4.08
C LEU A 115 -9.43 2.72 3.91
N LYS A 116 -10.07 3.20 4.98
CA LYS A 116 -11.36 3.90 4.91
C LYS A 116 -11.35 5.08 3.94
N ARG A 117 -10.21 5.78 3.84
CA ARG A 117 -10.04 6.92 2.91
C ARG A 117 -9.75 6.47 1.47
N ALA A 118 -8.98 5.40 1.31
CA ALA A 118 -8.55 4.90 -0.01
C ALA A 118 -9.61 4.02 -0.67
N ASN A 119 -10.25 3.13 0.09
CA ASN A 119 -11.23 2.15 -0.40
C ASN A 119 -12.27 1.88 0.71
N TYR A 120 -13.29 2.76 0.79
CA TYR A 120 -14.36 2.64 1.78
C TYR A 120 -15.15 1.31 1.68
N PRO A 121 -15.55 0.83 0.49
CA PRO A 121 -16.24 -0.46 0.38
C PRO A 121 -15.45 -1.62 0.99
N LEU A 122 -14.14 -1.69 0.72
CA LEU A 122 -13.28 -2.74 1.28
C LEU A 122 -13.13 -2.61 2.80
N TYR A 123 -13.02 -1.39 3.32
CA TYR A 123 -13.01 -1.14 4.77
C TYR A 123 -14.32 -1.59 5.44
N GLU A 124 -15.46 -1.33 4.83
CA GLU A 124 -16.77 -1.67 5.37
C GLU A 124 -17.03 -3.18 5.37
N SER A 125 -16.55 -3.90 4.35
CA SER A 125 -16.63 -5.36 4.29
C SER A 125 -15.56 -6.09 5.10
N TYR A 126 -14.58 -5.37 5.66
CA TYR A 126 -13.47 -6.00 6.38
C TYR A 126 -13.91 -6.56 7.73
N VAL A 127 -13.67 -7.86 7.92
CA VAL A 127 -13.84 -8.55 9.20
C VAL A 127 -12.47 -8.73 9.85
N PRO A 128 -12.20 -8.14 11.03
CA PRO A 128 -10.94 -8.31 11.72
C PRO A 128 -10.64 -9.79 12.03
N SER A 129 -9.44 -10.24 11.64
CA SER A 129 -8.91 -11.55 12.01
C SER A 129 -7.74 -11.38 12.99
N PRO A 130 -7.61 -12.25 14.01
CA PRO A 130 -6.45 -12.27 14.90
C PRO A 130 -5.12 -12.35 14.13
N GLU A 131 -5.08 -13.10 13.03
CA GLU A 131 -3.87 -13.30 12.21
C GLU A 131 -3.33 -12.00 11.60
N HIS A 132 -4.22 -11.03 11.30
CA HIS A 132 -3.83 -9.76 10.69
C HIS A 132 -3.20 -8.78 11.68
N SER A 133 -3.35 -9.01 12.99
CA SER A 133 -2.90 -8.10 14.06
C SER A 133 -1.85 -8.72 15.00
N ALA A 134 -1.51 -10.01 14.84
CA ALA A 134 -0.83 -10.80 15.87
C ALA A 134 0.71 -10.76 15.87
N ARG A 135 1.38 -10.01 14.99
CA ARG A 135 2.87 -10.02 14.90
C ARG A 135 3.58 -8.85 15.58
N VAL A 136 3.03 -8.33 16.67
CA VAL A 136 3.77 -7.44 17.58
C VAL A 136 4.33 -8.29 18.73
N GLY A 137 5.40 -9.06 18.48
CA GLY A 137 6.14 -9.68 19.58
C GLY A 137 6.75 -11.07 19.39
N LEU A 138 7.31 -11.42 18.23
CA LEU A 138 8.27 -12.53 18.18
C LEU A 138 9.48 -12.17 17.31
N ALA A 139 10.64 -12.40 17.90
CA ALA A 139 11.98 -12.07 17.47
C ALA A 139 12.42 -12.78 16.19
N GLY A 140 13.61 -12.38 15.72
CA GLY A 140 14.35 -13.04 14.64
C GLY A 140 14.40 -14.56 14.75
N GLY A 141 14.37 -15.20 13.60
CA GLY A 141 14.44 -16.64 13.48
C GLY A 141 14.34 -17.03 12.01
N THR A 142 15.49 -17.26 11.39
CA THR A 142 15.65 -18.11 10.21
C THR A 142 14.84 -19.40 10.35
N THR A 143 14.09 -19.80 9.32
CA THR A 143 14.25 -21.12 8.62
C THR A 143 13.14 -21.42 7.60
N ALA A 144 13.59 -22.07 6.52
CA ALA A 144 12.95 -23.15 5.77
C ALA A 144 11.66 -22.89 4.96
N ALA A 145 11.88 -22.57 3.68
CA ALA A 145 10.95 -22.88 2.60
C ALA A 145 10.76 -24.41 2.50
N THR A 146 9.58 -24.90 2.88
CA THR A 146 9.14 -26.26 2.61
C THR A 146 8.34 -26.30 1.32
N ALA A 147 8.84 -27.12 0.40
CA ALA A 147 8.24 -27.46 -0.88
C ALA A 147 6.81 -28.01 -0.76
N ARG A 148 5.96 -27.70 -1.75
CA ARG A 148 4.90 -28.61 -2.19
C ARG A 148 4.94 -28.76 -3.70
N ARG A 149 5.56 -29.87 -4.11
CA ARG A 149 5.38 -30.54 -5.39
C ARG A 149 4.23 -31.52 -5.22
N THR A 150 3.15 -31.35 -5.95
CA THR A 150 2.24 -32.46 -6.29
C THR A 150 1.75 -32.26 -7.72
N SER A 151 2.33 -33.09 -8.59
CA SER A 151 1.89 -33.35 -9.95
C SER A 151 0.57 -34.13 -9.98
N ARG A 152 -0.24 -33.89 -11.02
CA ARG A 152 -1.17 -34.79 -11.75
C ARG A 152 -2.35 -33.95 -12.26
N SER A 153 -2.96 -34.17 -13.41
CA SER A 153 -2.72 -35.01 -14.59
C SER A 153 -3.79 -34.57 -15.60
N MET A 154 -3.50 -34.77 -16.88
CA MET A 154 -4.36 -34.55 -18.04
C MET A 154 -5.82 -34.98 -17.86
N LEU A 155 -6.71 -34.16 -18.41
CA LEU A 155 -7.77 -34.59 -19.33
C LEU A 155 -7.54 -33.85 -20.66
#